data_AF-A0A227PBB9-F1
#
_entry.id   AF-A0A227PBB9-F1
#
_cell.length_a   1.000
_cell.length_b   1.000
_cell.length_c   1.000
_cell.angle_alpha   90.00
_cell.angle_beta   90.00
_cell.angle_gamma   90.00
#
_symmetry.space_group_name_H-M   'P 1'
#
loop_
_entity.id
_entity.type
_entity.pdbx_description
1 polymer ?
#
loop_
_entity_poly.entity_id
_entity_poly.type
_entity_poly.pdbx_seq_one_letter_code
_entity_poly.pdbx_strand_id
1 'polypeptide(L)' 'MNTLIIKEKDKMNSLSIHQSVIKNLPKTHDLRVVQVFAGHMKSTTTEKYRTNNFEDLQADIHKLHPLNK' A
#
# COMPACT_ATOMS: atom_id res chain seq x y z
N MET A 1 27.31 -20.70 7.06
CA MET A 1 27.05 -20.07 8.36
C MET A 1 25.99 -19.00 8.14
N ASN A 2 24.81 -19.19 8.72
CA ASN A 2 23.58 -18.44 8.46
C ASN A 2 23.65 -16.99 8.95
N THR A 3 23.66 -16.02 8.03
CA THR A 3 23.32 -14.62 8.32
C THR A 3 21.80 -14.40 8.24
N LEU A 4 21.01 -15.38 8.71
CA LEU A 4 19.55 -15.41 8.67
C LEU A 4 18.92 -15.49 10.06
N ILE A 5 19.50 -14.82 11.06
CA ILE A 5 18.88 -14.62 12.39
C ILE A 5 19.45 -13.28 12.87
N ILE A 6 18.91 -12.13 12.49
CA ILE A 6 17.74 -11.48 13.11
C ILE A 6 17.10 -10.64 12.00
N LYS A 7 16.02 -11.14 11.38
CA LYS A 7 15.07 -10.24 10.73
C LYS A 7 14.38 -9.51 11.88
N GLU A 8 14.91 -8.33 12.23
CA GLU A 8 14.43 -7.48 13.31
C GLU A 8 12.90 -7.38 13.20
N LYS A 9 12.24 -8.10 14.09
CA LYS A 9 10.81 -8.24 14.17
C LYS A 9 10.29 -6.91 14.71
N ASP A 10 9.53 -6.20 13.89
CA ASP A 10 8.63 -5.10 14.27
C ASP A 10 9.21 -3.97 15.13
N LYS A 11 10.22 -3.25 14.64
CA LYS A 11 10.37 -1.84 15.04
C LYS A 11 9.34 -1.03 14.26
N MET A 12 8.13 -0.96 14.80
CA MET A 12 7.08 -0.08 14.30
C MET A 12 7.58 1.37 14.42
N ASN A 13 8.13 1.88 13.32
CA ASN A 13 8.71 3.21 13.23
C ASN A 13 7.61 4.20 12.84
N SER A 14 7.70 5.45 13.28
CA SER A 14 6.78 6.52 12.86
C SER A 14 6.64 6.57 11.33
N LEU A 15 7.75 6.33 10.61
CA LEU A 15 7.76 6.24 9.15
C LEU A 15 6.88 5.11 8.58
N SER A 16 6.89 3.91 9.18
CA SER A 16 6.08 2.79 8.68
C SER A 16 4.59 3.01 8.96
N ILE A 17 4.26 3.63 10.09
CA ILE A 17 2.89 4.04 10.42
C ILE A 17 2.41 5.10 9.43
N HIS A 18 3.22 6.14 9.19
CA HIS A 18 2.90 7.21 8.25
C HIS A 18 2.68 6.67 6.82
N GLN A 19 3.53 5.76 6.35
CA GLN A 19 3.37 5.09 5.07
C GLN A 19 2.08 4.27 4.99
N SER A 20 1.73 3.55 6.07
CA SER A 20 0.48 2.78 6.15
C SER A 20 -0.76 3.68 6.05
N VAL A 21 -0.77 4.81 6.77
CA VAL A 21 -1.86 5.78 6.74
C VAL A 21 -2.02 6.40 5.34
N ILE A 22 -0.93 6.87 4.72
CA ILE A 22 -0.97 7.44 3.36
C ILE A 22 -1.39 6.40 2.34
N LYS A 23 -1.00 5.12 2.48
CA LYS A 23 -1.41 4.04 1.59
C LYS A 23 -2.91 3.77 1.64
N ASN A 24 -3.54 3.90 2.81
CA ASN A 24 -4.97 3.60 2.98
C ASN A 24 -5.89 4.80 2.65
N LEU A 25 -5.39 6.03 2.78
CA LEU A 25 -6.16 7.25 2.54
C LEU A 25 -6.71 7.45 1.10
N PRO A 26 -5.97 7.13 0.01
CA PRO A 26 -6.47 7.30 -1.37
C PRO A 26 -7.57 6.31 -1.75
N LYS A 27 -7.92 5.33 -0.89
CA LYS A 27 -9.06 4.44 -1.12
C LYS A 27 -10.40 5.14 -0.91
N THR A 28 -10.43 6.22 -0.12
CA THR A 28 -11.67 6.89 0.31
C THR A 28 -11.68 8.39 0.02
N HIS A 29 -10.54 8.98 -0.33
CA HIS A 29 -10.39 10.43 -0.53
C HIS A 29 -9.67 10.76 -1.84
N ASP A 30 -9.92 11.97 -2.35
CA ASP A 30 -9.24 12.50 -3.54
C ASP A 30 -7.73 12.67 -3.34
N LEU A 31 -6.98 12.45 -4.43
CA LEU A 31 -5.51 12.52 -4.45
C LEU A 31 -4.97 13.86 -3.91
N ARG A 32 -5.69 14.97 -4.15
CA ARG A 32 -5.30 16.30 -3.67
C ARG A 32 -5.35 16.40 -2.14
N VAL A 33 -6.34 15.77 -1.50
CA VAL A 33 -6.47 15.70 -0.04
C VAL A 33 -5.33 14.90 0.54
N VAL A 34 -5.04 13.73 -0.02
CA VAL A 34 -3.91 12.88 0.39
C VAL A 34 -2.57 13.61 0.21
N GLN A 35 -2.42 14.43 -0.84
CA GLN A 35 -1.22 15.22 -1.08
C GLN A 35 -0.99 16.30 -0.01
N VAL A 36 -2.03 17.06 0.36
CA VAL A 36 -1.93 18.05 1.45
C VAL A 36 -1.58 17.35 2.75
N PHE A 37 -2.27 16.25 3.03
CA PHE A 37 -2.07 15.46 4.25
C PHE A 37 -0.63 14.91 4.36
N ALA A 38 -0.09 14.39 3.25
CA ALA A 38 1.26 13.86 3.20
C ALA A 38 2.36 14.95 3.12
N GLY A 39 1.99 16.22 2.96
CA GLY A 39 2.95 17.33 2.77
C GLY A 39 3.77 17.23 1.48
N HIS A 40 3.29 16.49 0.47
CA HIS A 40 4.04 16.25 -0.76
C HIS A 40 3.94 17.44 -1.73
N MET A 41 5.11 17.92 -2.19
CA MET A 41 5.18 18.99 -3.20
C MET A 41 4.59 18.60 -4.56
N LYS A 42 4.69 17.32 -4.94
CA LYS A 42 4.17 16.79 -6.20
C LYS A 42 3.13 15.72 -5.94
N SER A 43 2.02 15.77 -6.67
CA SER A 43 0.96 14.74 -6.64
C SER A 43 1.48 13.36 -7.06
N THR A 44 2.48 13.31 -7.94
CA THR A 44 3.11 12.07 -8.41
C THR A 44 3.76 11.26 -7.29
N THR A 45 4.26 11.92 -6.23
CA THR A 45 4.81 11.24 -5.06
C THR A 45 3.71 10.57 -4.24
N THR A 46 2.55 11.21 -4.16
CA THR A 46 1.36 10.66 -3.49
C THR A 46 0.69 9.56 -4.32
N GLU A 47 0.71 9.68 -5.64
CA GLU A 47 0.09 8.73 -6.56
C GLU A 47 0.73 7.34 -6.50
N LYS A 48 2.03 7.26 -6.17
CA LYS A 48 2.72 5.98 -5.93
C LYS A 48 2.12 5.16 -4.78
N TYR A 49 1.41 5.80 -3.86
CA TYR A 49 0.72 5.12 -2.75
C TYR A 49 -0.66 4.59 -3.15
N ARG A 50 -1.20 5.01 -4.30
CA ARG A 50 -2.38 4.39 -4.90
C ARG A 50 -1.95 3.02 -5.42
N THR A 51 -2.12 1.99 -4.60
CA THR A 51 -2.00 0.62 -5.08
C THR A 51 -3.07 0.40 -6.12
N ASN A 52 -2.68 0.14 -7.36
CA ASN A 52 -3.61 -0.35 -8.36
C ASN A 52 -4.19 -1.65 -7.80
N ASN A 53 -5.51 -1.79 -7.80
CA ASN A 53 -6.25 -2.95 -7.29
C ASN A 53 -5.99 -4.23 -8.13
N PHE A 54 -4.81 -4.38 -8.76
CA PHE A 54 -4.45 -5.54 -9.56
C PHE A 54 -4.40 -6.81 -8.74
N GLU A 55 -3.94 -6.71 -7.49
CA GLU A 55 -3.88 -7.85 -6.56
C GLU A 55 -5.29 -8.29 -6.15
N ASP A 56 -6.17 -7.33 -5.84
CA ASP A 56 -7.59 -7.57 -5.56
C ASP A 56 -8.31 -8.12 -6.81
N LEU A 57 -8.05 -7.56 -8.00
CA LEU A 57 -8.61 -8.01 -9.26
C LEU A 57 -8.15 -9.43 -9.61
N GLN A 58 -6.87 -9.76 -9.36
CA GLN A 58 -6.35 -11.10 -9.57
C GLN A 58 -7.01 -12.09 -8.61
N ALA A 59 -7.21 -11.72 -7.34
CA ALA A 59 -7.94 -12.53 -6.36
C ALA A 59 -9.41 -12.76 -6.78
N ASP A 60 -10.08 -11.72 -7.26
CA ASP A 60 -11.47 -11.80 -7.76
C ASP A 60 -11.56 -12.67 -9.01
N ILE A 61 -10.61 -12.54 -9.95
CA ILE A 61 -10.52 -13.41 -11.13
C ILE A 61 -10.36 -14.86 -10.70
N HIS A 62 -9.43 -15.17 -9.79
CA HIS A 62 -9.24 -16.55 -9.30
C HIS A 62 -10.48 -17.12 -8.62
N LYS A 63 -11.26 -16.29 -7.91
CA LYS A 63 -12.48 -16.70 -7.22
C LYS A 63 -13.67 -16.91 -8.17
N LEU A 64 -13.77 -16.10 -9.21
CA LEU A 64 -14.86 -16.11 -10.19
C LEU A 64 -14.55 -16.96 -11.43
N HIS A 65 -13.31 -17.43 -11.60
CA HIS A 65 -12.93 -18.22 -12.77
C HIS A 65 -13.66 -19.58 -12.76
N PRO A 66 -14.46 -19.90 -13.78
CA PRO A 66 -15.26 -21.12 -13.82
C PRO A 66 -14.44 -22.40 -13.98
N LEU A 67 -13.13 -22.30 -14.24
CA LEU A 67 -12.20 -23.42 -14.35
C LEU A 67 -11.61 -23.89 -13.01
N ASN A 68 -11.95 -23.22 -11.89
CA ASN A 68 -11.58 -23.64 -10.53
C ASN A 68 -12.66 -24.50 -9.85
N LYS A 69 -13.61 -25.05 -10.61
CA LYS A 69 -14.66 -25.96 -10.14
C LYS A 69 -14.49 -27.35 -10.72
#